data_AF-A0A3C1T3F4-F1
#
_entry.id   AF-A0A3C1T3F4-F1
#
_cell.length_a   1.000
_cell.length_b   1.000
_cell.length_c   1.000
_cell.angle_alpha   90.00
_cell.angle_beta   90.00
_cell.angle_gamma   90.00
#
_symmetry.space_group_name_H-M   'P 1'
#
loop_
_entity.id
_entity.type
_entity.pdbx_description
1 polymer ?
#
loop_
_entity_poly.entity_id
_entity_poly.type
_entity_poly.pdbx_seq_one_letter_code
_entity_poly.pdbx_strand_id
1 'polypeptide(L)'
;MDELLLLEAVERYLKGEMSAQERAFFEEIRKNDPSVDQAVVEHTFLFHELDKQANIKAYKHTLYEVEGMLAEEGIITKAQLNGKAKVAFLWKKYKRNIAVAASIAGLMSVASAGLIIAYTKKVSDSNKEDLVAIP
;
A
#
# COMPACT_ATOMS: atom_id res chain seq x y z
N MET A 1 -24.19 20.55 5.46
CA MET A 1 -22.89 21.09 5.87
C MET A 1 -21.85 20.47 4.95
N ASP A 2 -20.85 21.22 4.50
CA ASP A 2 -19.75 20.62 3.74
C ASP A 2 -19.02 19.61 4.64
N GLU A 3 -18.78 18.40 4.15
CA GLU A 3 -18.24 17.29 4.92
C GLU A 3 -16.83 17.62 5.45
N LEU A 4 -16.06 18.38 4.66
CA LEU A 4 -14.75 18.90 5.05
C LEU A 4 -14.84 19.87 6.24
N LEU A 5 -15.82 20.78 6.23
CA LEU A 5 -16.01 21.74 7.32
C LEU A 5 -16.49 21.05 8.61
N LEU A 6 -17.28 19.99 8.48
CA LEU A 6 -17.68 19.16 9.62
C LEU A 6 -16.46 18.47 10.24
N LEU A 7 -15.59 17.89 9.41
CA LEU A 7 -14.38 17.22 9.88
C LEU A 7 -13.44 18.20 10.62
N GLU A 8 -13.22 19.39 10.06
CA GLU A 8 -12.41 20.43 10.71
C GLU A 8 -13.02 20.89 12.04
N ALA A 9 -14.35 21.05 12.11
CA ALA A 9 -15.04 21.38 13.36
C ALA A 9 -14.89 20.25 14.40
N VAL A 10 -15.04 18.99 14.00
CA VAL A 10 -14.82 17.83 14.88
C VAL A 10 -13.38 17.84 15.41
N GLU A 11 -12.39 18.10 14.56
CA GLU A 11 -11.00 18.18 14.99
C GLU A 11 -10.74 19.29 16.01
N ARG A 12 -11.21 20.50 15.73
CA ARG A 12 -11.07 21.64 16.65
C ARG A 12 -11.80 21.39 17.97
N TYR A 13 -12.96 20.72 17.93
CA TYR A 13 -13.68 20.29 19.13
C TYR A 13 -12.85 19.32 19.97
N LEU A 14 -12.29 18.28 19.34
CA LEU A 14 -11.49 17.25 20.03
C LEU A 14 -10.15 17.81 20.56
N LYS A 15 -9.52 18.74 19.84
CA LYS A 15 -8.29 19.43 20.28
C LYS A 15 -8.54 20.51 21.35
N GLY A 16 -9.79 20.87 21.61
CA GLY A 16 -10.15 21.93 22.57
C GLY A 16 -9.84 23.34 22.06
N GLU A 17 -9.78 23.54 20.74
CA GLU A 17 -9.44 24.81 20.08
C GLU A 17 -10.68 25.69 19.82
N MET A 18 -11.87 25.23 20.23
CA MET A 18 -13.12 26.00 20.14
C MET A 18 -13.28 26.93 21.34
N SER A 19 -13.83 28.13 21.10
CA SER A 19 -14.27 29.00 22.19
C SER A 19 -15.45 28.37 22.97
N ALA A 20 -15.70 28.83 24.20
CA ALA A 20 -16.80 28.28 25.01
C ALA A 20 -18.18 28.41 24.34
N GLN A 21 -18.42 29.50 23.60
CA GLN A 21 -19.67 29.73 22.88
C GLN A 21 -19.79 28.81 21.66
N GLU A 22 -18.71 28.70 20.88
CA GLU A 22 -18.64 27.83 19.70
C GLU A 22 -18.81 26.35 20.08
N ARG A 23 -18.19 25.93 21.18
CA ARG A 23 -18.32 24.59 21.71
C ARG A 23 -19.75 24.28 22.14
N ALA A 24 -20.41 25.20 22.84
CA ALA A 24 -21.80 25.02 23.25
C ALA A 24 -22.74 24.87 22.04
N PHE A 25 -22.53 25.68 20.99
CA PHE A 25 -23.26 25.57 19.74
C PHE A 25 -23.00 24.24 19.03
N PHE A 26 -21.74 23.79 18.97
CA PHE A 26 -21.40 22.49 18.38
C PHE A 26 -22.02 21.31 19.16
N GLU A 27 -22.05 21.39 20.49
CA GLU A 27 -22.71 20.38 21.32
C GLU A 27 -24.24 20.36 21.14
N GLU A 28 -24.85 21.52 20.84
CA GLU A 28 -26.25 21.59 20.46
C GLU A 28 -26.49 20.90 19.10
N ILE A 29 -25.64 21.16 18.10
CA ILE A 29 -25.69 20.45 16.81
C ILE A 29 -25.56 18.94 17.03
N ARG A 30 -24.63 18.52 17.87
CA ARG A 30 -24.39 17.10 18.17
C ARG A 30 -25.59 16.41 18.82
N LYS A 31 -26.34 17.13 19.66
CA LYS A 31 -27.59 16.62 20.27
C LYS A 31 -28.73 16.50 19.27
N ASN A 32 -28.78 17.41 18.30
CA ASN A 32 -29.87 17.50 17.33
C ASN A 32 -29.63 16.67 16.06
N ASP A 33 -28.37 16.34 15.76
CA ASP A 33 -27.97 15.60 14.57
C ASP A 33 -27.13 14.35 14.94
N PRO A 34 -27.72 13.15 14.89
CA PRO A 34 -27.02 11.90 15.15
C PRO A 34 -25.84 11.64 14.21
N SER A 35 -25.83 12.19 13.00
CA SER A 35 -24.71 12.00 12.06
C SER A 35 -23.46 12.74 12.53
N VAL A 36 -23.64 13.93 13.13
CA VAL A 36 -22.55 14.72 13.70
C VAL A 36 -22.01 14.06 14.96
N ASP A 37 -22.87 13.49 15.82
CA ASP A 37 -22.44 12.72 16.99
C ASP A 37 -21.60 11.49 16.58
N GLN A 38 -22.08 10.74 15.59
CA GLN A 38 -21.37 9.59 15.05
C GLN A 38 -19.98 9.98 14.51
N ALA A 39 -19.88 11.08 13.76
CA ALA A 39 -18.61 11.57 13.23
C ALA A 39 -17.61 11.89 14.36
N VAL A 40 -18.05 12.50 15.46
CA VAL A 40 -17.19 12.77 16.63
C VAL A 40 -16.70 11.48 17.28
N VAL A 41 -17.59 10.49 17.44
CA VAL A 41 -17.24 9.19 18.01
C VAL A 41 -16.22 8.45 17.15
N GLU A 42 -16.47 8.36 15.84
CA GLU A 42 -15.60 7.69 14.89
C GLU A 42 -14.21 8.33 14.85
N HIS A 43 -14.15 9.67 14.84
CA HIS A 43 -12.88 10.38 14.79
C HIS A 43 -12.10 10.24 16.09
N THR A 44 -12.78 10.24 17.23
CA THR A 44 -12.16 9.96 18.54
C THR A 44 -11.56 8.56 18.58
N PHE A 45 -12.31 7.56 18.11
CA PHE A 45 -11.84 6.18 18.03
C PHE A 45 -10.62 6.04 17.10
N LEU A 46 -10.67 6.69 15.93
CA LEU A 46 -9.56 6.70 14.99
C LEU A 46 -8.29 7.27 15.62
N PHE A 47 -8.37 8.42 16.29
CA PHE A 47 -7.20 9.01 16.95
C PHE A 47 -6.60 8.10 18.02
N HIS A 48 -7.45 7.45 18.82
CA HIS A 48 -6.98 6.52 19.83
C HIS A 48 -6.28 5.29 19.22
N GLU A 49 -6.82 4.73 18.13
CA GLU A 49 -6.17 3.61 17.45
C GLU A 49 -4.86 4.06 16.75
N LEU A 50 -4.81 5.26 16.17
CA LEU A 50 -3.58 5.83 15.62
C LEU A 50 -2.47 5.99 16.68
N ASP A 51 -2.82 6.50 17.86
CA ASP A 51 -1.88 6.65 18.97
C ASP A 51 -1.36 5.29 19.45
N LYS A 52 -2.25 4.32 19.64
CA LYS A 52 -1.88 2.94 19.97
C LYS A 52 -0.94 2.33 18.92
N GLN A 53 -1.22 2.52 17.63
CA GLN A 53 -0.33 2.04 16.55
C GLN A 53 1.03 2.75 16.57
N ALA A 54 1.07 4.06 16.85
CA ALA A 54 2.30 4.81 17.01
C ALA A 54 3.14 4.25 18.19
N ASN A 55 2.50 3.98 19.32
CA ASN A 55 3.13 3.39 20.51
C ASN A 55 3.67 1.99 20.23
N ILE A 56 2.91 1.13 19.54
CA ILE A 56 3.38 -0.20 19.13
C ILE A 56 4.60 -0.09 18.20
N LYS A 57 4.58 0.86 17.26
CA LYS A 57 5.69 1.08 16.33
C LYS A 57 6.94 1.58 17.05
N ALA A 58 6.80 2.54 17.96
CA ALA A 58 7.89 3.04 18.80
C ALA A 58 8.48 1.92 19.65
N TYR A 59 7.63 1.13 20.32
CA TYR A 59 8.06 -0.01 21.12
C TYR A 59 8.84 -1.04 20.31
N LYS A 60 8.35 -1.43 19.12
CA LYS A 60 9.07 -2.32 18.21
C LYS A 60 10.42 -1.75 17.79
N HIS A 61 10.48 -0.45 17.51
CA HIS A 61 11.72 0.21 17.13
C HIS A 61 12.76 0.14 18.25
N THR A 62 12.38 0.50 19.48
CA THR A 62 13.23 0.38 20.67
C THR A 62 13.67 -1.06 20.90
N LEU A 63 12.79 -2.05 20.74
CA LEU A 63 13.16 -3.45 20.84
C LEU A 63 14.24 -3.85 19.83
N TYR A 64 14.10 -3.45 18.57
CA TYR A 64 15.10 -3.76 17.53
C TYR A 64 16.44 -3.07 17.78
N GLU A 65 16.41 -1.86 18.32
CA GLU A 65 17.61 -1.11 18.72
C GLU A 65 18.34 -1.83 19.85
N VAL A 66 17.64 -2.15 20.95
CA VAL A 66 18.19 -2.89 22.09
C VAL A 66 18.69 -4.28 21.65
N GLU A 67 17.93 -5.01 20.85
CA GLU A 67 18.36 -6.29 20.28
C GLU A 67 19.62 -6.13 19.41
N GLY A 68 19.72 -5.01 18.66
CA GLY A 68 20.91 -4.62 17.91
C GLY A 68 22.13 -4.44 18.79
N MET A 69 21.99 -3.61 19.83
CA MET A 69 23.06 -3.33 20.79
C MET A 69 23.54 -4.61 21.48
N LEU A 70 22.62 -5.44 22.01
CA LEU A 70 22.98 -6.67 22.70
C LEU A 70 23.63 -7.71 21.77
N ALA A 71 23.30 -7.68 20.49
CA ALA A 71 23.95 -8.55 19.49
C ALA A 71 25.35 -8.05 19.12
N GLU A 72 25.56 -6.73 19.05
CA GLU A 72 26.86 -6.10 18.83
C GLU A 72 27.81 -6.35 20.02
N GLU A 73 27.29 -6.25 21.24
CA GLU A 73 28.01 -6.59 22.48
C GLU A 73 28.27 -8.10 22.63
N GLY A 74 27.72 -8.93 21.75
CA GLY A 74 27.93 -10.39 21.75
C GLY A 74 27.18 -11.13 22.86
N ILE A 75 26.30 -10.45 23.60
CA ILE A 75 25.47 -11.04 24.67
C ILE A 75 24.41 -11.97 24.07
N ILE A 76 23.87 -11.61 22.89
CA ILE A 76 22.89 -12.43 22.17
C ILE A 76 23.45 -12.81 20.80
N THR A 77 23.40 -14.09 20.45
CA THR A 77 23.64 -14.52 19.07
C THR A 77 22.41 -14.17 18.24
N LYS A 78 22.45 -13.05 17.50
CA LYS A 78 21.47 -12.85 16.42
C LYS A 78 21.59 -14.04 15.48
N ALA A 79 20.50 -14.79 15.32
CA ALA A 79 20.38 -15.75 14.22
C ALA A 79 20.33 -14.96 12.92
N GLN A 80 21.47 -14.38 12.51
CA GLN A 80 21.64 -13.82 11.20
C GLN A 80 21.25 -14.94 10.24
N LEU A 81 20.20 -14.71 9.43
CA LEU A 81 19.82 -15.60 8.36
C LEU A 81 20.99 -15.63 7.37
N ASN A 82 21.97 -16.50 7.63
CA ASN A 82 23.15 -16.67 6.82
C ASN A 82 22.71 -16.98 5.39
N GLY A 83 23.08 -16.08 4.46
CA GLY A 83 22.91 -16.15 3.00
C GLY A 83 21.68 -16.90 2.48
N LYS A 84 21.77 -18.23 2.41
CA LYS A 84 20.74 -19.14 1.88
C LYS A 84 19.40 -19.00 2.57
N ALA A 85 19.37 -18.75 3.88
CA ALA A 85 18.11 -18.60 4.62
C ALA A 85 17.37 -17.31 4.25
N LYS A 86 18.10 -16.23 3.92
CA LYS A 86 17.52 -14.97 3.45
C LYS A 86 16.91 -15.11 2.05
N VAL A 87 17.58 -15.82 1.14
CA VAL A 87 17.07 -16.10 -0.22
C VAL A 87 15.82 -16.99 -0.15
N ALA A 88 15.84 -18.05 0.67
CA ALA A 88 14.67 -18.92 0.86
C ALA A 88 13.47 -18.15 1.45
N PHE A 89 13.72 -17.27 2.42
CA PHE A 89 12.69 -16.41 3.00
C PHE A 89 12.09 -15.44 1.99
N LEU A 90 12.93 -14.74 1.22
CA LEU A 90 12.49 -13.80 0.18
C LEU A 90 11.71 -14.52 -0.92
N TRP A 91 12.17 -15.69 -1.37
CA TRP A 91 11.45 -16.48 -2.36
C TRP A 91 10.07 -16.91 -1.84
N LYS A 92 9.97 -17.38 -0.60
CA LYS A 92 8.68 -17.73 0.03
C LYS A 92 7.73 -16.53 0.11
N LYS A 93 8.25 -15.34 0.42
CA LYS A 93 7.46 -14.10 0.53
C LYS A 93 6.97 -13.58 -0.82
N TYR A 94 7.83 -13.61 -1.84
CA TYR A 94 7.56 -12.93 -3.12
C TYR A 94 7.13 -13.85 -4.27
N LYS A 95 7.10 -15.19 -4.09
CA LYS A 95 6.71 -16.13 -5.16
C LYS A 95 5.37 -15.81 -5.82
N ARG A 96 4.38 -15.30 -5.06
CA ARG A 96 3.06 -14.94 -5.61
C ARG A 96 3.15 -13.73 -6.54
N ASN A 97 3.86 -12.69 -6.14
CA ASN A 97 4.02 -11.47 -6.96
C ASN A 97 4.86 -11.75 -8.20
N ILE A 98 5.91 -12.57 -8.06
CA ILE A 98 6.75 -13.00 -9.19
C ILE A 98 5.92 -13.80 -10.20
N ALA A 99 5.05 -14.71 -9.75
CA ALA A 99 4.20 -15.49 -10.64
C ALA A 99 3.22 -14.61 -11.45
N VAL A 100 2.64 -13.58 -10.82
CA VAL A 100 1.74 -12.63 -11.49
C VAL A 100 2.50 -11.79 -12.53
N ALA A 101 3.70 -11.30 -12.19
CA ALA A 101 4.51 -10.57 -13.16
C ALA A 101 4.95 -11.46 -14.34
N ALA A 102 5.33 -12.71 -14.05
CA ALA A 102 5.78 -13.67 -15.06
C ALA A 102 4.67 -14.06 -16.04
N SER A 103 3.40 -14.17 -15.61
CA SER A 103 2.30 -14.49 -16.52
C SER A 103 2.04 -13.37 -17.52
N ILE A 104 2.10 -12.11 -17.07
CA ILE A 104 1.95 -10.94 -17.95
C ILE A 104 3.11 -10.88 -18.94
N ALA A 105 4.35 -11.03 -18.46
CA ALA A 105 5.52 -11.05 -19.34
C ALA A 105 5.45 -12.19 -20.37
N GLY A 106 4.99 -13.38 -19.96
CA GLY A 106 4.81 -14.52 -20.84
C GLY A 106 3.75 -14.28 -21.91
N LEU A 107 2.57 -13.78 -21.52
CA LEU A 107 1.50 -13.45 -22.47
C LEU A 107 1.94 -12.38 -23.48
N MET A 108 2.62 -11.33 -23.00
CA MET A 108 3.13 -10.27 -23.87
C MET A 108 4.21 -10.79 -24.82
N SER A 109 5.13 -11.63 -24.34
CA SER A 109 6.18 -12.23 -25.17
C SER A 109 5.58 -13.08 -26.29
N VAL A 110 4.59 -13.92 -25.97
CA VAL A 110 3.92 -14.78 -26.97
C VAL A 110 3.13 -13.93 -27.97
N ALA A 111 2.40 -12.91 -27.50
CA ALA A 111 1.62 -12.03 -28.37
C ALA A 111 2.53 -11.26 -29.35
N SER A 112 3.63 -10.67 -28.87
CA SER A 112 4.59 -9.96 -29.70
C SER A 112 5.27 -10.89 -30.72
N ALA A 113 5.70 -12.08 -30.30
CA ALA A 113 6.29 -13.07 -31.20
C ALA A 113 5.29 -13.51 -32.28
N GLY A 114 4.03 -13.78 -31.92
CA GLY A 114 2.99 -14.18 -32.86
C GLY A 114 2.68 -13.12 -33.92
N LEU A 115 2.63 -11.85 -33.51
CA LEU A 115 2.45 -10.72 -34.42
C LEU A 115 3.61 -10.56 -35.42
N ILE A 116 4.85 -10.71 -34.95
CA ILE A 116 6.04 -10.64 -35.81
C ILE A 116 5.99 -11.77 -36.85
N ILE A 117 5.72 -13.01 -36.42
CA ILE A 117 5.64 -14.17 -37.32
C ILE A 117 4.53 -13.99 -38.36
N ALA A 118 3.35 -13.53 -37.94
CA ALA A 118 2.22 -13.29 -38.85
C ALA A 118 2.53 -12.19 -39.88
N TYR A 119 3.18 -11.11 -39.44
CA TYR A 119 3.59 -10.02 -40.32
C TYR A 119 4.65 -10.48 -41.33
N THR A 120 5.70 -11.16 -40.87
CA THR A 120 6.76 -11.69 -41.75
C THR A 120 6.22 -12.71 -42.75
N LYS A 121 5.29 -13.58 -42.34
CA LYS A 121 4.65 -14.54 -43.25
C LYS A 121 3.83 -13.83 -44.33
N LYS A 122 3.04 -12.83 -43.96
CA LYS A 122 2.25 -12.03 -44.91
C LYS A 122 3.12 -11.31 -45.93
N VAL A 123 4.24 -10.73 -45.51
CA VAL A 123 5.22 -10.08 -46.40
C VAL A 123 5.90 -11.11 -47.32
N SER A 124 6.25 -12.28 -46.80
CA SER A 124 6.86 -13.34 -47.61
C SER A 124 5.91 -13.92 -48.66
N ASP A 125 4.61 -14.03 -48.39
CA ASP A 125 3.64 -14.53 -49.35
C ASP A 125 3.28 -13.47 -50.40
N SER A 126 3.20 -12.19 -50.03
CA SER A 126 3.08 -11.06 -50.98
C SER A 126 4.23 -11.03 -51.98
N ASN A 127 5.48 -11.17 -51.51
CA ASN A 127 6.65 -11.18 -52.39
C ASN A 127 6.66 -12.38 -53.36
N LYS A 128 6.02 -13.50 -53.03
CA LYS A 128 5.95 -14.65 -53.96
C LYS A 128 4.96 -14.40 -55.09
N GLU A 129 3.84 -13.73 -54.81
CA GLU A 129 2.85 -13.35 -55.82
C GLU A 129 3.45 -12.36 -56.82
N ASP A 130 4.25 -11.39 -56.34
CA ASP A 130 4.93 -10.41 -57.18
C ASP A 130 6.01 -11.04 -58.09
N LEU A 131 6.67 -12.12 -57.66
CA LEU A 131 7.68 -12.84 -58.44
C LEU A 131 7.06 -13.79 -59.50
N VAL A 132 5.81 -14.19 -59.33
CA VAL A 132 5.06 -15.00 -60.31
C VAL A 132 4.37 -14.13 -61.36
N ALA A 133 4.22 -12.82 -61.10
CA ALA A 133 3.58 -11.84 -61.98
C ALA A 133 4.52 -11.15 -63.00
N ILE A 134 5.79 -11.56 -63.09
CA ILE A 134 6.74 -11.04 -64.10
C ILE A 134 6.67 -11.96 -65.35
N PRO A 135 6.25 -11.45 -66.53
CA PRO A 135 6.19 -12.23 -67.77
C PRO A 135 7.57 -12.55 -68.37
#